data_AF-A0A2V9TI60-F1
#
_entry.id   AF-A0A2V9TI60-F1
#
_cell.length_a   1.000
_cell.length_b   1.000
_cell.length_c   1.000
_cell.angle_alpha   90.00
_cell.angle_beta   90.00
_cell.angle_gamma   90.00
#
_symmetry.space_group_name_H-M   'P 1'
#
loop_
_entity.id
_entity.type
_entity.pdbx_description
1 polymer ?
#
loop_
_entity_poly.entity_id
_entity_poly.type
_entity_poly.pdbx_seq_one_letter_code
_entity_poly.pdbx_strand_id
1 'polypeptide(L)' 'PDSRYWRQLYRAALSEIDKSKLPDRIAETEKAVVLRARELFQAAGDNGEETEALDDVMYALHALRSNYQVLGTPV' A
#
# COMPACT_ATOMS: atom_id res chain seq x y z
N PRO A 1 -14.05 -3.17 10.31
CA PRO A 1 -12.88 -2.50 9.68
C PRO A 1 -13.38 -1.42 8.72
N ASP A 2 -12.88 -0.20 8.83
CA ASP A 2 -13.31 0.89 7.96
C ASP A 2 -12.80 0.61 6.55
N SER A 3 -13.69 0.52 5.54
CA SER A 3 -13.34 0.16 4.16
C SER A 3 -12.32 1.11 3.54
N ARG A 4 -12.10 2.29 4.14
CA ARG A 4 -11.14 3.31 3.70
C ARG A 4 -9.83 3.31 4.49
N TYR A 5 -9.61 2.36 5.39
CA TYR A 5 -8.42 2.31 6.23
C TYR A 5 -7.12 2.19 5.42
N TRP A 6 -7.13 1.41 4.34
CA TRP A 6 -5.98 1.27 3.43
C TRP A 6 -5.52 2.62 2.83
N ARG A 7 -6.45 3.56 2.58
CA ARG A 7 -6.12 4.91 2.07
C ARG A 7 -5.36 5.75 3.09
N GLN A 8 -5.70 5.60 4.37
CA GLN A 8 -5.03 6.32 5.45
C GLN A 8 -3.60 5.81 5.61
N LEU A 9 -3.42 4.49 5.60
CA LEU A 9 -2.11 3.86 5.64
C LEU A 9 -1.26 4.24 4.41
N TYR A 10 -1.85 4.25 3.23
CA TYR A 10 -1.14 4.67 2.02
C TYR A 10 -0.63 6.11 2.11
N ARG A 11 -1.47 7.05 2.57
CA ARG A 11 -1.04 8.44 2.79
C ARG A 11 0.06 8.55 3.86
N ALA A 12 -0.02 7.73 4.91
CA ALA A 12 1.01 7.69 5.94
C ALA A 12 2.34 7.15 5.40
N ALA A 13 2.32 6.09 4.58
CA ALA A 13 3.50 5.53 3.94
C ALA A 13 4.17 6.52 2.99
N LEU A 14 3.39 7.28 2.20
CA LEU A 14 3.94 8.34 1.32
C LEU A 14 4.52 9.53 2.09
N SER A 15 4.02 9.80 3.30
CA SER A 15 4.45 10.93 4.14
C SER A 15 5.51 10.54 5.17
N GLU A 16 5.93 9.26 5.20
CA GLU A 16 6.91 8.78 6.16
C GLU A 16 8.31 9.27 5.80
N ILE A 17 8.89 10.06 6.70
CA ILE A 17 10.22 10.67 6.55
C ILE A 17 11.27 9.80 7.24
N ASP A 18 10.87 9.07 8.28
CA ASP A 18 11.75 8.18 9.01
C ASP A 18 12.02 6.92 8.19
N LYS A 19 13.18 6.90 7.54
CA LYS A 19 13.68 5.78 6.73
C LYS A 19 13.70 4.45 7.47
N SER A 20 13.85 4.46 8.80
CA SER A 20 13.84 3.23 9.59
C SER A 20 12.44 2.62 9.74
N LYS A 21 11.38 3.45 9.66
CA LYS A 21 9.98 3.03 9.77
C LYS A 21 9.31 2.79 8.42
N LEU A 22 9.87 3.36 7.35
CA LEU A 22 9.32 3.25 6.01
C LEU A 22 9.08 1.79 5.56
N PRO A 23 9.99 0.80 5.80
CA PRO A 23 9.71 -0.60 5.45
C PRO A 23 8.48 -1.17 6.15
N ASP A 24 8.32 -0.88 7.45
CA ASP A 24 7.18 -1.36 8.23
C ASP A 24 5.87 -0.69 7.78
N ARG A 25 5.92 0.60 7.44
CA ARG A 25 4.77 1.35 6.89
C ARG A 25 4.33 0.82 5.54
N ILE A 26 5.27 0.47 4.67
CA ILE A 26 4.98 -0.16 3.38
C ILE A 26 4.29 -1.52 3.64
N ALA A 27 4.87 -2.37 4.48
CA ALA A 27 4.31 -3.70 4.76
C ALA A 27 2.91 -3.64 5.40
N GLU A 28 2.69 -2.70 6.32
CA GLU A 28 1.37 -2.46 6.93
C GLU A 28 0.33 -2.04 5.88
N THR A 29 0.72 -1.16 4.96
CA THR A 29 -0.16 -0.69 3.88
C THR A 29 -0.46 -1.81 2.89
N GLU A 30 0.56 -2.56 2.42
CA GLU A 30 0.40 -3.71 1.51
C GLU A 30 -0.60 -4.72 2.10
N LYS A 31 -0.46 -5.04 3.40
CA LYS A 31 -1.40 -5.93 4.09
C LYS A 31 -2.84 -5.41 4.07
N ALA A 32 -3.04 -4.12 4.35
CA ALA A 32 -4.37 -3.53 4.34
C ALA A 32 -5.01 -3.51 2.94
N VAL A 33 -4.20 -3.28 1.91
CA VAL A 33 -4.62 -3.31 0.50
C VAL A 33 -5.03 -4.71 0.08
N VAL A 34 -4.23 -5.73 0.40
CA VAL A 34 -4.57 -7.15 0.11
C VAL A 34 -5.85 -7.58 0.83
N LEU A 35 -6.02 -7.17 2.09
CA LEU A 35 -7.26 -7.45 2.83
C LEU A 35 -8.47 -6.82 2.14
N ARG A 36 -8.35 -5.57 1.69
CA ARG A 36 -9.43 -4.89 0.97
C ARG A 36 -9.73 -5.57 -0.37
N ALA A 37 -8.71 -5.92 -1.15
CA ALA A 37 -8.89 -6.61 -2.42
C ALA A 37 -9.64 -7.93 -2.25
N ARG A 38 -9.33 -8.68 -1.18
CA ARG A 38 -10.05 -9.91 -0.83
C ARG A 38 -11.51 -9.65 -0.49
N GLU A 39 -11.81 -8.61 0.28
CA GLU A 39 -13.20 -8.21 0.59
C GLU A 39 -13.97 -7.86 -0.69
N LEU A 40 -13.36 -7.09 -1.60
CA LEU A 40 -13.99 -6.69 -2.86
C LEU A 40 -14.24 -7.89 -3.78
N PHE A 41 -13.30 -8.83 -3.84
CA PHE A 41 -13.46 -10.06 -4.61
C PHE A 41 -14.64 -10.91 -4.11
N GLN A 42 -14.90 -10.89 -2.81
CA GLN A 42 -16.02 -11.61 -2.20
C GLN A 42 -17.36 -10.86 -2.33
N ALA A 43 -17.32 -9.56 -2.61
CA ALA A 43 -18.51 -8.74 -2.79
C ALA A 43 -19.00 -8.79 -4.25
N ALA A 44 -20.27 -9.13 -4.47
CA ALA A 44 -20.89 -9.17 -5.79
C ALA A 44 -21.25 -7.77 -6.37
N GLY A 45 -20.50 -6.73 -5.97
CA GLY A 45 -20.77 -5.33 -6.29
C GLY A 45 -19.90 -4.78 -7.43
N ASP A 46 -20.30 -3.63 -7.96
CA ASP A 46 -19.52 -2.86 -8.92
C ASP A 46 -18.37 -2.14 -8.19
N ASN A 47 -17.27 -2.87 -8.01
CA ASN A 47 -16.09 -2.42 -7.27
C ASN A 47 -14.90 -2.11 -8.18
N GLY A 48 -15.13 -1.88 -9.48
CA GLY A 48 -14.08 -1.73 -10.48
C GLY A 48 -13.09 -0.61 -10.15
N GLU A 49 -13.61 0.60 -9.86
CA GLU A 49 -12.79 1.77 -9.49
C GLU A 49 -11.95 1.53 -8.22
N GLU A 50 -12.54 0.90 -7.20
CA GLU A 50 -11.78 0.61 -5.98
C GLU A 50 -10.72 -0.47 -6.23
N THR A 51 -10.98 -1.44 -7.11
CA THR A 51 -10.02 -2.49 -7.45
C THR A 51 -8.82 -1.92 -8.20
N GLU A 52 -9.06 -1.06 -9.19
CA GLU A 52 -8.01 -0.33 -9.92
C GLU A 52 -7.16 0.51 -8.96
N ALA A 53 -7.80 1.23 -8.04
CA ALA A 53 -7.07 2.02 -7.04
C ALA A 53 -6.18 1.16 -6.12
N LEU A 54 -6.60 -0.06 -5.77
CA LEU A 54 -5.79 -0.97 -4.96
C LEU A 54 -4.57 -1.49 -5.74
N ASP A 55 -4.74 -1.79 -7.03
CA ASP A 55 -3.64 -2.21 -7.91
C ASP A 55 -2.60 -1.09 -8.09
N ASP A 56 -3.06 0.15 -8.33
CA ASP A 56 -2.21 1.34 -8.42
C ASP A 56 -1.40 1.56 -7.13
N VAL A 57 -2.05 1.39 -5.97
CA VAL A 57 -1.39 1.52 -4.67
C VAL A 57 -0.33 0.43 -4.48
N MET A 58 -0.63 -0.84 -4.80
CA MET A 58 0.37 -1.91 -4.71
C MET A 58 1.57 -1.64 -5.61
N TYR A 59 1.34 -1.19 -6.84
CA TYR A 59 2.40 -0.81 -7.75
C TYR A 59 3.27 0.31 -7.18
N ALA A 60 2.65 1.39 -6.68
CA ALA A 60 3.37 2.50 -6.07
C ALA A 60 4.20 2.09 -4.84
N LEU A 61 3.65 1.20 -3.99
CA LEU A 61 4.35 0.69 -2.80
C LEU A 61 5.57 -0.16 -3.17
N HIS A 62 5.46 -1.00 -4.19
CA HIS A 62 6.59 -1.77 -4.71
C HIS A 62 7.69 -0.86 -5.27
N ALA A 63 7.31 0.16 -6.06
CA ALA A 63 8.26 1.15 -6.56
C ALA A 63 8.96 1.91 -5.42
N LEU A 64 8.20 2.33 -4.40
CA LEU A 64 8.74 3.02 -3.21
C LEU A 64 9.74 2.14 -2.45
N ARG A 65 9.42 0.85 -2.26
CA ARG A 65 10.30 -0.12 -1.62
C ARG A 65 11.59 -0.35 -2.41
N SER A 66 11.49 -0.55 -3.72
CA SER A 66 12.66 -0.74 -4.58
C SER A 66 13.58 0.49 -4.58
N ASN A 67 13.01 1.69 -4.70
CA ASN A 67 13.79 2.93 -4.63
C ASN A 67 14.52 3.08 -3.29
N TYR A 68 13.86 2.74 -2.18
CA TYR A 68 14.50 2.76 -0.86
C TYR A 68 15.67 1.75 -0.77
N GLN A 69 15.48 0.53 -1.27
CA GLN A 69 16.51 -0.51 -1.22
C GLN A 69 17.74 -0.14 -2.08
N VAL A 70 17.53 0.44 -3.26
CA VAL A 70 18.62 0.92 -4.13
C VAL A 70 19.41 2.07 -3.48
N LEU A 71 18.74 2.94 -2.72
CA LEU A 71 19.39 4.05 -2.00
C LEU A 71 20.06 3.62 -0.68
N GLY A 72 19.78 2.40 -0.21
CA GLY A 72 20.30 1.85 1.05
C GLY A 72 21.55 0.97 0.91
N THR A 73 21.99 0.66 -0.31
CA THR A 73 23.25 -0.06 -0.56
C THR A 73 24.44 0.90 -0.46
N PRO A 74 25.37 0.71 0.50
CA PRO A 74 26.66 1.38 0.43
C PRO A 74 27.46 0.77 -0.74
N VAL A 75 28.07 1.63 -1.56
CA VAL A 75 29.10 1.26 -2.53
C VAL A 75 30.36 0.80 -1.82
#